data_AF-A0A848QR76-F1
#
_entry.id   AF-A0A848QR76-F1
#
_cell.length_a   1.000
_cell.length_b   1.000
_cell.length_c   1.000
_cell.angle_alpha   90.00
_cell.angle_beta   90.00
_cell.angle_gamma   90.00
#
_symmetry.space_group_name_H-M   'P 1'
#
loop_
_entity.id
_entity.type
_entity.pdbx_description
1 polymer ?
#
loop_
_entity_poly.entity_id
_entity_poly.type
_entity_poly.pdbx_seq_one_letter_code
_entity_poly.pdbx_strand_id
1 'polypeptide(L)'
;MKSFNQRWFAAVFLFGSFASSPAVSAQDPVAESTPVDPFVELDQLADASAEEESGLLLAQEQAKRGEFLEALGTIERVLALHPKSDSARILHAVYLCRIDDLPGGEAELGKLKEKRFSEELWAQTQKICKLGTGEAQ
;
A
#
# COMPACT_ATOMS: atom_id res chain seq x y z
N MET A 1 8.50 -23.47 -32.84
CA MET A 1 7.49 -24.55 -32.83
C MET A 1 7.69 -25.42 -31.60
N LYS A 2 6.91 -25.21 -30.55
CA LYS A 2 6.53 -26.21 -29.54
C LYS A 2 5.28 -25.69 -28.84
N SER A 3 4.29 -26.55 -28.87
CA SER A 3 2.87 -26.34 -28.69
C SER A 3 2.41 -26.75 -27.29
N PHE A 4 1.21 -26.27 -26.93
CA PHE A 4 0.24 -26.93 -26.04
C PHE A 4 0.53 -26.96 -24.53
N ASN A 5 -0.30 -26.27 -23.74
CA ASN A 5 -1.49 -26.93 -23.20
C ASN A 5 -2.43 -25.97 -22.46
N GLN A 6 -3.59 -25.79 -23.05
CA GLN A 6 -4.80 -25.19 -22.47
C GLN A 6 -5.54 -26.31 -21.74
N ARG A 7 -5.70 -26.21 -20.41
CA ARG A 7 -6.61 -27.09 -19.66
C ARG A 7 -7.68 -26.26 -18.97
N TRP A 8 -8.83 -26.31 -19.63
CA TRP A 8 -10.15 -26.11 -19.09
C TRP A 8 -10.35 -26.91 -17.79
N PHE A 9 -10.85 -26.25 -16.75
CA PHE A 9 -11.68 -26.90 -15.74
C PHE A 9 -12.84 -25.96 -15.40
N ALA A 10 -13.97 -26.21 -16.07
CA ALA A 10 -15.27 -25.90 -15.52
C ALA A 10 -15.50 -26.82 -14.31
N ALA A 11 -15.91 -26.26 -13.17
CA ALA A 11 -16.45 -27.02 -12.07
C ALA A 11 -17.58 -26.23 -11.40
N VAL A 12 -18.79 -26.57 -11.84
CA VAL A 12 -20.07 -26.34 -11.17
C VAL A 12 -20.03 -27.04 -9.82
N PHE A 13 -20.25 -26.32 -8.72
CA PHE A 13 -20.70 -26.87 -7.43
C PHE A 13 -21.81 -25.95 -6.92
N LEU A 14 -23.06 -26.32 -7.17
CA LEU A 14 -23.93 -27.13 -6.29
C LEU A 14 -24.37 -26.35 -5.03
N PHE A 15 -25.62 -25.91 -5.11
CA PHE A 15 -26.50 -25.52 -4.01
C PHE A 15 -26.37 -26.49 -2.83
N GLY A 16 -25.92 -25.99 -1.68
CA GLY A 16 -25.85 -26.73 -0.42
C GLY A 16 -26.63 -26.03 0.67
N SER A 17 -27.81 -26.57 0.97
CA SER A 17 -28.60 -26.56 2.21
C SER A 17 -28.36 -25.44 3.25
N PHE A 18 -29.38 -24.59 3.39
CA PHE A 18 -29.61 -23.74 4.56
C PHE A 18 -30.04 -24.63 5.76
N ALA A 19 -29.14 -24.84 6.71
CA ALA A 19 -29.50 -25.36 8.03
C ALA A 19 -29.84 -24.18 8.96
N SER A 20 -31.10 -24.14 9.41
CA SER A 20 -31.60 -23.13 10.34
C SER A 20 -31.26 -23.56 11.78
N SER A 21 -30.35 -22.84 12.43
CA SER A 21 -30.01 -23.03 13.86
C SER A 21 -30.74 -22.01 14.74
N PRO A 22 -31.12 -22.38 15.98
CA PRO A 22 -31.86 -21.51 16.89
C PRO A 22 -30.98 -20.45 17.52
N ALA A 23 -31.57 -19.26 17.68
CA ALA A 23 -30.98 -18.09 18.31
C ALA A 23 -30.77 -18.34 19.82
N VAL A 24 -29.51 -18.36 20.26
CA VAL A 24 -29.16 -18.13 21.67
C VAL A 24 -28.68 -16.68 21.76
N SER A 25 -29.49 -15.83 22.40
CA SER A 25 -29.11 -14.47 22.75
C SER A 25 -28.30 -14.52 24.03
N ALA A 26 -27.00 -14.80 23.90
CA ALA A 26 -26.04 -14.38 24.91
C ALA A 26 -25.81 -12.88 24.70
N GLN A 27 -26.38 -12.06 25.60
CA GLN A 27 -25.97 -10.66 25.72
C GLN A 27 -24.59 -10.67 26.37
N ASP A 28 -23.55 -10.62 25.55
CA ASP A 28 -22.20 -10.41 26.03
C ASP A 28 -22.12 -9.06 26.78
N PRO A 29 -21.40 -8.99 27.92
CA PRO A 29 -21.19 -7.73 28.60
C PRO A 29 -20.46 -6.79 27.64
N VAL A 30 -21.12 -5.68 27.29
CA VAL A 30 -20.54 -4.63 26.48
C VAL A 30 -19.39 -4.04 27.28
N ALA A 31 -18.16 -4.47 26.97
CA ALA A 31 -16.97 -3.84 27.49
C ALA A 31 -16.99 -2.39 27.03
N GLU A 32 -17.17 -1.47 27.97
CA GLU A 32 -17.19 -0.04 27.70
C GLU A 32 -15.78 0.38 27.27
N SER A 33 -15.57 0.46 25.94
CA SER A 33 -14.34 1.00 25.37
C SER A 33 -14.28 2.47 25.72
N THR A 34 -13.29 2.87 26.53
CA THR A 34 -13.00 4.29 26.76
C THR A 34 -12.83 4.98 25.41
N PRO A 35 -13.51 6.11 25.16
CA PRO A 35 -13.36 6.85 23.92
C PRO A 35 -11.89 7.20 23.71
N VAL A 36 -11.29 6.69 22.63
CA VAL A 36 -9.97 7.14 22.19
C VAL A 36 -10.17 8.54 21.61
N ASP A 37 -9.41 9.52 22.10
CA ASP A 37 -9.40 10.87 21.53
C ASP A 37 -8.67 10.82 20.17
N PRO A 38 -9.37 10.98 19.03
CA PRO A 38 -8.76 10.88 17.72
C PRO A 38 -7.67 11.93 17.49
N PHE A 39 -7.69 13.07 18.20
CA PHE A 39 -6.67 14.09 18.04
C PHE A 39 -5.31 13.65 18.61
N VAL A 40 -5.30 12.84 19.67
CA VAL A 40 -4.06 12.30 20.25
C VAL A 40 -3.37 11.36 19.26
N GLU A 41 -4.12 10.55 18.53
CA GLU A 41 -3.57 9.68 17.50
C GLU A 41 -2.98 10.48 16.33
N LEU A 42 -3.67 11.54 15.88
CA LEU A 42 -3.17 12.42 14.82
C LEU A 42 -1.87 13.14 15.24
N ASP A 43 -1.78 13.60 16.48
CA ASP A 43 -0.56 14.23 17.01
C ASP A 43 0.61 13.23 17.01
N GLN A 44 0.36 11.98 17.45
CA GLN A 44 1.39 10.92 17.42
C GLN A 44 1.86 10.60 16.00
N LEU A 45 0.95 10.53 15.03
CA LEU A 45 1.31 10.34 13.62
C LEU A 45 2.10 11.54 13.08
N ALA A 46 1.72 12.76 13.48
CA ALA A 46 2.39 13.99 13.07
C ALA A 46 3.81 14.10 13.63
N ASP A 47 4.02 13.66 14.88
CA ASP A 47 5.33 13.59 15.54
C ASP A 47 6.20 12.47 14.93
N ALA A 48 5.64 11.28 14.73
CA ALA A 48 6.36 10.15 14.15
C ALA A 48 6.85 10.42 12.72
N SER A 49 6.13 11.26 11.97
CA SER A 49 6.47 11.66 10.60
C SER A 49 7.28 12.96 10.51
N ALA A 50 7.64 13.58 11.64
CA ALA A 50 8.44 14.81 11.65
C ALA A 50 9.90 14.56 11.22
N GLU A 51 10.47 13.44 11.67
CA GLU A 51 11.83 13.03 11.30
C GLU A 51 11.81 12.10 10.08
N GLU A 52 12.79 12.25 9.18
CA GLU A 52 12.82 11.52 7.90
C GLU A 52 12.82 10.00 8.12
N GLU A 53 13.73 9.48 8.95
CA GLU A 53 13.89 8.04 9.15
C GLU A 53 12.66 7.40 9.79
N SER A 54 12.10 7.99 10.85
CA SER A 54 10.92 7.45 11.53
C SER A 54 9.68 7.53 10.65
N GLY A 55 9.52 8.60 9.86
CA GLY A 55 8.42 8.73 8.91
C GLY A 55 8.49 7.70 7.79
N LEU A 56 9.69 7.42 7.25
CA LEU A 56 9.90 6.36 6.26
C LEU A 56 9.55 4.98 6.82
N LEU A 57 9.97 4.67 8.05
CA LEU A 57 9.66 3.41 8.71
C LEU A 57 8.16 3.25 8.97
N LEU A 58 7.50 4.30 9.46
CA LEU A 58 6.05 4.31 9.69
C LEU A 58 5.28 4.04 8.39
N ALA A 59 5.63 4.74 7.31
CA ALA A 59 4.99 4.56 6.01
C ALA A 59 5.17 3.14 5.45
N GLN A 60 6.36 2.55 5.61
CA GLN A 60 6.60 1.16 5.23
C GLN A 60 5.76 0.19 6.06
N GLU A 61 5.58 0.46 7.35
CA GLU A 61 4.79 -0.37 8.24
C GLU A 61 3.29 -0.30 7.91
N GLN A 62 2.76 0.88 7.59
CA GLN A 62 1.41 1.05 7.02
C GLN A 62 1.26 0.28 5.69
N ALA A 63 2.20 0.45 4.76
CA ALA A 63 2.17 -0.24 3.48
C ALA A 63 2.22 -1.78 3.60
N LYS A 64 2.96 -2.33 4.58
CA LYS A 64 2.96 -3.78 4.87
C LYS A 64 1.60 -4.30 5.30
N ARG A 65 0.78 -3.47 5.94
CA ARG A 65 -0.61 -3.79 6.31
C ARG A 65 -1.61 -3.56 5.17
N GLY A 66 -1.15 -3.05 4.02
CA GLY A 66 -2.00 -2.69 2.88
C GLY A 66 -2.64 -1.30 2.98
N GLU A 67 -2.26 -0.51 3.99
CA GLU A 67 -2.75 0.84 4.26
C GLU A 67 -1.99 1.85 3.38
N PHE A 68 -2.11 1.73 2.05
CA PHE A 68 -1.31 2.53 1.11
C PHE A 68 -1.68 4.01 1.11
N LEU A 69 -2.92 4.38 1.43
CA LEU A 69 -3.36 5.78 1.50
C LEU A 69 -2.77 6.47 2.73
N GLU A 70 -2.77 5.77 3.86
CA GLU A 70 -2.15 6.21 5.10
C GLU A 70 -0.63 6.35 4.91
N ALA A 71 0.00 5.35 4.29
CA ALA A 71 1.41 5.39 3.92
C ALA A 71 1.77 6.58 3.02
N LEU A 72 0.91 6.90 2.04
CA LEU A 72 1.08 8.08 1.19
C LEU A 72 1.01 9.36 2.01
N GLY A 73 0.00 9.55 2.86
CA GLY A 73 -0.11 10.73 3.71
C GLY A 73 1.10 10.91 4.63
N THR A 74 1.63 9.82 5.19
CA THR A 74 2.87 9.85 5.97
C THR A 74 4.08 10.27 5.12
N ILE A 75 4.25 9.70 3.92
CA ILE A 75 5.36 10.07 3.01
C ILE A 75 5.25 11.51 2.50
N GLU A 76 4.05 12.00 2.22
CA GLU A 76 3.83 13.39 1.80
C GLU A 76 4.25 14.36 2.89
N ARG A 77 3.95 14.05 4.15
CA ARG A 77 4.44 14.85 5.29
C ARG A 77 5.95 14.81 5.41
N VAL A 78 6.57 13.64 5.26
CA VAL A 78 8.05 13.52 5.21
C VAL A 78 8.61 14.38 4.09
N LEU A 79 8.05 14.33 2.88
CA LEU A 79 8.51 15.15 1.74
C LEU A 79 8.27 16.65 1.93
N ALA A 80 7.24 17.04 2.68
CA ALA A 80 7.00 18.44 3.01
C ALA A 80 8.09 19.02 3.93
N LEU A 81 8.62 18.21 4.85
CA LEU A 81 9.68 18.59 5.79
C LEU A 81 11.08 18.34 5.23
N HIS A 82 11.24 17.27 4.44
CA HIS A 82 12.49 16.76 3.89
C HIS A 82 12.41 16.63 2.36
N PRO A 83 12.24 17.75 1.61
CA PRO A 83 11.94 17.71 0.17
C PRO A 83 13.04 17.12 -0.72
N LYS A 84 14.23 16.87 -0.16
CA LYS A 84 15.37 16.28 -0.87
C LYS A 84 15.57 14.79 -0.55
N SER A 85 14.67 14.17 0.21
CA SER A 85 14.74 12.74 0.50
C SER A 85 14.44 11.92 -0.75
N ASP A 86 15.50 11.38 -1.35
CA ASP A 86 15.38 10.45 -2.49
C ASP A 86 14.66 9.16 -2.05
N SER A 87 14.87 8.72 -0.80
CA SER A 87 14.21 7.56 -0.19
C SER A 87 12.70 7.77 -0.03
N ALA A 88 12.26 8.94 0.46
CA ALA A 88 10.83 9.24 0.57
C ALA A 88 10.19 9.31 -0.81
N ARG A 89 10.88 9.90 -1.78
CA ARG A 89 10.35 10.08 -3.13
C ARG A 89 10.22 8.76 -3.90
N ILE A 90 11.16 7.81 -3.74
CA ILE A 90 11.01 6.49 -4.37
C ILE A 90 9.87 5.68 -3.73
N LEU A 91 9.68 5.76 -2.41
CA LEU A 91 8.52 5.15 -1.74
C LEU A 91 7.20 5.81 -2.18
N HIS A 92 7.17 7.14 -2.31
CA HIS A 92 6.02 7.87 -2.82
C HIS A 92 5.60 7.33 -4.20
N ALA A 93 6.56 7.20 -5.12
CA ALA A 93 6.31 6.63 -6.43
C ALA A 93 5.75 5.20 -6.37
N VAL A 94 6.37 4.33 -5.56
CA VAL A 94 5.91 2.94 -5.38
C VAL A 94 4.48 2.89 -4.87
N TYR A 95 4.14 3.70 -3.86
CA TYR A 95 2.80 3.67 -3.25
C TYR A 95 1.73 4.25 -4.17
N LEU A 96 2.03 5.30 -4.95
CA LEU A 96 1.14 5.78 -6.01
C LEU A 96 0.82 4.68 -7.02
N CYS A 97 1.84 3.96 -7.49
CA CYS A 97 1.64 2.84 -8.40
C CYS A 97 0.85 1.68 -7.79
N ARG A 98 0.93 1.47 -6.47
CA ARG A 98 0.17 0.43 -5.76
C ARG A 98 -1.32 0.73 -5.66
N ILE A 99 -1.71 2.00 -5.67
CA ILE A 99 -3.11 2.45 -5.69
C ILE A 99 -3.60 2.76 -7.11
N ASP A 100 -2.93 2.23 -8.14
CA ASP A 100 -3.20 2.43 -9.56
C ASP A 100 -3.05 3.89 -10.07
N ASP A 101 -2.42 4.80 -9.31
CA ASP A 101 -1.97 6.10 -9.81
C ASP A 101 -0.61 5.98 -10.51
N LEU A 102 -0.62 5.32 -11.66
CA LEU A 102 0.57 5.12 -12.49
C LEU A 102 1.16 6.46 -12.99
N PRO A 103 0.36 7.45 -13.46
CA PRO A 103 0.91 8.74 -13.88
C PRO A 103 1.60 9.49 -12.74
N GLY A 104 1.02 9.47 -11.54
CA GLY A 104 1.64 10.07 -10.36
C GLY A 104 2.96 9.38 -9.99
N GLY A 105 2.97 8.04 -9.99
CA GLY A 105 4.19 7.28 -9.71
C GLY A 105 5.31 7.52 -10.73
N GLU A 106 4.97 7.58 -12.02
CA GLU A 106 5.93 7.92 -13.09
C GLU A 106 6.49 9.35 -12.91
N ALA A 107 5.63 10.32 -12.58
CA ALA A 107 6.04 11.70 -12.36
C ALA A 107 7.04 11.82 -11.20
N GLU A 108 6.88 11.04 -10.12
CA GLU A 108 7.85 11.02 -9.02
C GLU A 108 9.15 10.31 -9.38
N LEU A 109 9.10 9.21 -10.14
CA LEU A 109 10.31 8.54 -10.64
C LEU A 109 11.13 9.42 -11.58
N GLY A 110 10.47 10.21 -12.43
CA GLY A 110 11.13 11.17 -13.32
C GLY A 110 11.95 12.24 -12.59
N LYS A 111 11.69 12.47 -11.29
CA LYS A 111 12.46 13.40 -10.46
C LYS A 111 13.73 12.77 -9.86
N LEU A 112 13.85 11.45 -9.92
CA LEU A 112 14.94 10.69 -9.33
C LEU A 112 16.08 10.41 -10.32
N LYS A 113 17.28 10.17 -9.80
CA LYS A 113 18.44 9.74 -10.59
C LYS A 113 18.72 8.27 -10.30
N GLU A 114 18.46 7.41 -11.28
CA GLU A 114 18.66 5.94 -11.19
C GLU A 114 19.97 5.54 -10.48
N LYS A 115 21.09 6.17 -10.85
CA LYS A 115 22.42 5.89 -10.28
C LYS A 115 22.58 6.08 -8.76
N ARG A 116 21.58 6.66 -8.08
CA ARG A 116 21.58 6.82 -6.61
C ARG A 116 20.99 5.62 -5.88
N PHE A 117 20.38 4.69 -6.61
CA PHE A 117 19.74 3.51 -6.06
C PHE A 117 20.50 2.26 -6.52
N SER A 118 20.35 1.17 -5.75
CA SER A 118 20.78 -0.14 -6.23
C SER A 118 19.97 -0.54 -7.46
N GLU A 119 20.59 -1.24 -8.40
CA GLU A 119 19.94 -1.76 -9.60
C GLU A 119 18.67 -2.57 -9.27
N GLU A 120 18.74 -3.40 -8.21
CA GLU A 120 17.60 -4.20 -7.74
C GLU A 120 16.40 -3.34 -7.33
N LEU A 121 16.60 -2.36 -6.44
CA LEU A 121 15.54 -1.46 -5.99
C LEU A 121 14.91 -0.66 -7.15
N TRP A 122 15.75 -0.17 -8.07
CA TRP A 122 15.28 0.59 -9.22
C TRP A 122 14.45 -0.28 -10.17
N ALA A 123 14.96 -1.45 -10.54
CA ALA A 123 14.25 -2.41 -11.38
C ALA A 123 12.94 -2.90 -10.73
N GLN A 124 12.95 -3.15 -9.42
CA GLN A 124 11.75 -3.53 -8.67
C GLN A 124 10.70 -2.41 -8.73
N THR A 125 11.11 -1.16 -8.58
CA THR A 125 10.21 -0.01 -8.63
C THR A 125 9.59 0.16 -10.02
N GLN A 126 10.41 0.09 -11.08
CA GLN A 126 9.91 0.13 -12.46
C GLN A 126 8.90 -0.99 -12.74
N LYS A 127 9.19 -2.21 -12.25
CA LYS A 127 8.28 -3.35 -12.38
C LYS A 127 6.94 -3.12 -11.68
N ILE A 128 6.95 -2.54 -10.46
CA ILE A 128 5.70 -2.21 -9.74
C ILE A 128 4.88 -1.20 -10.52
N CYS A 129 5.54 -0.16 -11.04
CA CYS A 129 4.89 0.90 -11.82
C CYS A 129 4.55 0.52 -13.26
N LYS A 130 4.81 -0.74 -13.67
CA LYS A 130 4.60 -1.24 -15.05
C LYS A 130 5.32 -0.40 -16.13
N LEU A 131 6.33 0.37 -15.74
CA LEU A 131 7.15 1.17 -16.65
C LEU A 131 8.07 0.21 -17.41
N GLY A 132 7.59 -0.32 -18.52
CA GLY A 132 8.33 -1.29 -19.34
C GLY A 132 7.45 -2.27 -20.13
N THR A 133 6.15 -2.37 -19.82
CA THR A 133 5.20 -3.14 -20.62
C THR A 133 4.26 -2.17 -21.32
N GLY A 134 4.71 -1.64 -22.45
CA GLY A 134 3.86 -0.91 -23.40
C GLY A 134 2.84 -1.85 -24.04
N GLU A 135 1.89 -2.36 -23.27
CA GLU A 135 0.57 -2.65 -23.80
C GLU A 135 -0.19 -1.33 -23.80
N ALA A 136 0.02 -0.55 -24.86
CA ALA A 136 -0.91 0.49 -25.24
C ALA A 136 -2.30 -0.17 -25.33
N GLN A 137 -3.17 0.19 -24.40
CA GLN A 137 -4.61 -0.06 -24.54
C GLN A 137 -5.21 0.99 -25.47
#